data_AF-A0A139I8D1-F1
#
_entry.id   AF-A0A139I8D1-F1
#
_cell.length_a   1.000
_cell.length_b   1.000
_cell.length_c   1.000
_cell.angle_alpha   90.00
_cell.angle_beta   90.00
_cell.angle_gamma   90.00
#
_symmetry.space_group_name_H-M   'P 1'
#
loop_
_entity.id
_entity.type
_entity.pdbx_description
1 polymer ?
#
loop_
_entity_poly.entity_id
_entity_poly.type
_entity_poly.pdbx_seq_one_letter_code
_entity_poly.pdbx_strand_id
1 'polypeptide(L)'
;MAQTLSTDAYARALKSDDVTLLVGDGQEQLSIKKAFLALHSTVFAEKLSTKVKVEDMPSTDVTTIDLRGVGVQAVKVFARWAYTEHLQRIKPTATKDERLQAKLILIDLWVFCDMHGISRLQNEAMAFLCDVVNTPDLVDKTDPWFIFDRTPSSLAMLFVILRSWL
;
A
#
# COMPACT_ATOMS: atom_id res chain seq x y z
N MET A 1 -8.23 13.34 -12.70
CA MET A 1 -7.96 12.87 -14.07
C MET A 1 -6.85 11.83 -13.97
N ALA A 2 -7.09 10.58 -14.38
CA ALA A 2 -6.07 9.55 -14.36
C ALA A 2 -5.08 9.83 -15.51
N GLN A 3 -3.84 10.16 -15.19
CA GLN A 3 -2.78 10.25 -16.20
C GLN A 3 -2.28 8.83 -16.47
N THR A 4 -2.87 8.16 -17.45
CA THR A 4 -2.24 6.96 -18.02
C THR A 4 -0.95 7.42 -18.70
N LEU A 5 0.18 6.82 -18.33
CA LEU A 5 1.47 7.14 -18.95
C LEU A 5 1.38 6.91 -20.46
N SER A 6 1.79 7.91 -21.26
CA SER A 6 2.08 7.68 -22.68
C SER A 6 3.13 6.57 -22.82
N THR A 7 3.11 5.84 -23.94
CA THR A 7 4.04 4.73 -24.21
C THR A 7 5.51 5.14 -24.02
N ASP A 8 5.89 6.34 -24.44
CA ASP A 8 7.25 6.87 -24.30
C ASP A 8 7.60 7.23 -22.84
N ALA A 9 6.64 7.70 -22.05
CA ALA A 9 6.82 7.94 -20.63
C ALA A 9 6.95 6.63 -19.84
N TYR A 10 6.16 5.62 -20.20
CA TYR A 10 6.24 4.28 -19.64
C TYR A 10 7.59 3.62 -19.94
N ALA A 11 8.07 3.68 -21.19
CA ALA A 11 9.38 3.16 -21.58
C ALA A 11 10.54 3.85 -20.85
N ARG A 12 10.41 5.15 -20.55
CA ARG A 12 11.39 5.89 -19.72
C ARG A 12 11.32 5.47 -18.25
N ALA A 13 10.12 5.27 -17.70
CA ALA A 13 9.95 4.80 -16.33
C ALA A 13 10.58 3.41 -16.12
N LEU A 14 10.45 2.51 -17.10
CA LEU A 14 11.09 1.19 -17.06
C LEU A 14 12.63 1.22 -17.06
N LYS A 15 13.23 2.30 -17.57
CA LYS A 15 14.69 2.47 -17.59
C LYS A 15 15.23 3.07 -16.28
N SER A 16 14.37 3.45 -15.34
CA SER A 16 14.84 3.99 -14.06
C SER A 16 15.51 2.89 -13.22
N ASP A 17 16.30 3.35 -12.25
CA ASP A 17 16.89 2.47 -11.25
C ASP A 17 15.81 1.71 -10.46
N ASP A 18 16.21 0.56 -9.93
CA ASP A 18 15.39 -0.23 -9.03
C ASP A 18 15.55 0.24 -7.58
N VAL A 19 14.46 0.12 -6.84
CA VAL A 19 14.40 0.36 -5.40
C VAL A 19 13.92 -0.92 -4.74
N THR A 20 14.66 -1.37 -3.74
CA THR A 20 14.34 -2.51 -2.91
C THR A 20 13.44 -2.08 -1.75
N LEU A 21 12.28 -2.71 -1.60
CA LEU A 21 11.37 -2.54 -0.49
C LEU A 21 11.57 -3.69 0.50
N LEU A 22 11.93 -3.40 1.74
CA LEU A 22 12.02 -4.39 2.81
C LEU A 22 10.67 -4.48 3.53
N VAL A 23 10.00 -5.64 3.45
CA VAL A 23 8.62 -5.85 3.96
C VAL A 23 8.57 -7.01 4.96
N GLY A 24 7.48 -7.13 5.72
CA GLY A 24 7.25 -8.26 6.63
C GLY A 24 8.39 -8.44 7.64
N ASP A 25 8.70 -7.39 8.40
CA ASP A 25 9.79 -7.35 9.39
C ASP A 25 11.19 -7.65 8.82
N GLY A 26 11.37 -7.42 7.52
CA GLY A 26 12.64 -7.62 6.81
C GLY A 26 12.82 -9.03 6.24
N GLN A 27 11.78 -9.88 6.34
CA GLN A 27 11.82 -11.25 5.82
C GLN A 27 11.71 -11.31 4.29
N GLU A 28 11.11 -10.31 3.65
CA GLU A 28 10.95 -10.29 2.20
C GLU A 28 11.40 -8.97 1.58
N GLN A 29 12.00 -9.09 0.40
CA GLN A 29 12.52 -7.97 -0.39
C GLN A 29 11.80 -7.94 -1.73
N LEU A 30 11.27 -6.77 -2.09
CA LEU A 30 10.58 -6.56 -3.36
C LEU A 30 11.28 -5.46 -4.15
N SER A 31 11.59 -5.71 -5.43
CA SER A 31 12.20 -4.70 -6.30
C SER A 31 11.13 -4.00 -7.15
N ILE A 32 11.19 -2.68 -7.21
CA ILE A 32 10.30 -1.85 -8.03
C ILE A 32 11.06 -0.67 -8.64
N LYS A 33 10.72 -0.31 -9.88
CA LYS A 33 11.33 0.85 -10.54
C LYS A 33 11.01 2.14 -9.79
N LYS A 34 12.05 2.93 -9.52
CA LYS A 34 11.99 4.24 -8.86
C LYS A 34 10.92 5.15 -9.46
N ALA A 35 10.82 5.19 -10.79
CA ALA A 35 9.87 6.06 -11.48
C ALA A 35 8.40 5.69 -11.19
N PHE A 36 8.05 4.41 -11.15
CA PHE A 36 6.67 3.98 -10.82
C PHE A 36 6.36 4.23 -9.35
N LEU A 37 7.34 4.05 -8.46
CA LEU A 37 7.19 4.37 -7.04
C LEU A 37 6.89 5.85 -6.82
N ALA A 38 7.66 6.75 -7.45
CA ALA A 38 7.48 8.20 -7.35
C ALA A 38 6.25 8.71 -8.08
N LEU A 39 5.83 8.06 -9.17
CA LEU A 39 4.64 8.46 -9.92
C LEU A 39 3.36 8.30 -9.10
N HIS A 40 3.27 7.22 -8.32
CA HIS A 40 2.03 6.81 -7.68
C HIS A 40 1.94 7.19 -6.20
N SER A 41 3.05 7.61 -5.58
CA SER A 41 3.11 7.97 -4.17
C SER A 41 3.83 9.29 -4.01
N THR A 42 3.14 10.31 -3.47
CA THR A 42 3.75 11.59 -3.11
C THR A 42 4.83 11.41 -2.04
N VAL A 43 4.58 10.53 -1.08
CA VAL A 43 5.53 10.20 0.00
C VAL A 43 6.80 9.57 -0.56
N PHE A 44 6.70 8.62 -1.49
CA PHE A 44 7.89 8.04 -2.11
C PHE A 44 8.56 9.02 -3.07
N ALA A 45 7.82 9.85 -3.79
CA ALA A 45 8.40 10.91 -4.61
C ALA A 45 9.26 11.87 -3.78
N GLU A 46 8.77 12.29 -2.61
CA GLU A 46 9.52 13.11 -1.65
C GLU A 46 10.75 12.37 -1.13
N LYS A 47 10.61 11.13 -0.65
CA LYS A 47 11.75 10.33 -0.16
C LYS A 47 12.83 10.11 -1.23
N LEU A 48 12.43 9.95 -2.49
CA LEU A 48 13.32 9.69 -3.62
C LEU A 48 13.91 10.95 -4.27
N SER A 49 13.30 12.12 -4.04
CA SER A 49 13.76 13.43 -4.54
C SER A 49 14.59 14.20 -3.51
N THR A 50 14.41 13.91 -2.23
CA THR A 50 15.23 14.46 -1.15
C THR A 50 16.65 13.93 -1.33
N LYS A 51 17.52 14.71 -1.98
CA LYS A 51 18.95 14.64 -1.75
C LYS A 51 19.11 14.90 -0.25
N VAL A 52 19.23 13.84 0.55
CA VAL A 52 19.57 13.93 1.96
C VAL A 52 20.76 14.88 2.04
N LYS A 53 20.60 15.99 2.78
CA LYS A 53 21.72 16.88 3.08
C LYS A 53 22.80 16.00 3.70
N VAL A 54 23.88 15.84 2.94
CA VAL A 54 25.03 15.03 3.29
C VAL A 54 25.69 15.72 4.46
N GLU A 55 25.29 15.37 5.69
CA GLU A 55 26.15 15.64 6.85
C GLU A 55 25.91 14.67 8.03
N ASP A 56 24.78 13.96 8.15
CA ASP A 56 24.58 13.01 9.28
C ASP A 56 23.80 11.71 8.92
N MET A 57 24.01 11.11 7.74
CA MET A 57 23.56 9.73 7.50
C MET A 57 24.66 8.86 6.89
N PRO A 58 24.82 7.61 7.35
CA PRO A 58 25.75 6.67 6.74
C PRO A 58 25.33 6.44 5.29
N SER A 59 26.29 6.64 4.39
CA SER A 59 26.20 6.53 2.94
C SER A 59 25.25 5.42 2.46
N THR A 60 24.07 5.78 2.02
CA THR A 60 23.25 4.93 1.15
C THR A 60 22.54 5.83 0.16
N ASP A 61 22.95 5.76 -1.11
CA ASP A 61 22.03 6.02 -2.21
C ASP A 61 20.71 5.29 -1.89
N VAL A 62 19.58 6.00 -1.85
CA VAL A 62 18.27 5.48 -1.41
C VAL A 62 17.76 4.44 -2.42
N THR A 63 18.41 3.29 -2.40
CA THR A 63 18.14 2.08 -3.17
C THR A 63 17.31 1.10 -2.35
N THR A 64 17.14 1.35 -1.05
CA THR A 64 16.38 0.51 -0.14
C THR A 64 15.42 1.35 0.70
N ILE A 65 14.16 0.97 0.75
CA ILE A 65 13.10 1.58 1.56
C ILE A 65 12.60 0.54 2.54
N ASP A 66 12.62 0.90 3.82
CA ASP A 66 12.12 0.09 4.92
C ASP A 66 10.60 0.26 5.07
N LEU A 67 9.86 -0.85 4.94
CA LEU A 67 8.41 -0.98 5.10
C LEU A 67 8.06 -2.09 6.12
N ARG A 68 8.89 -2.28 7.17
CA ARG A 68 8.57 -3.21 8.27
C ARG A 68 7.23 -2.87 8.91
N GLY A 69 6.51 -3.89 9.40
CA GLY A 69 5.12 -3.78 9.87
C GLY A 69 4.04 -3.71 8.77
N VAL A 70 4.40 -3.56 7.48
CA VAL A 70 3.43 -3.59 6.38
C VAL A 70 3.16 -5.03 5.92
N GLY A 71 1.90 -5.34 5.65
CA GLY A 71 1.48 -6.61 5.08
C GLY A 71 2.14 -6.89 3.73
N VAL A 72 2.94 -7.95 3.66
CA VAL A 72 3.68 -8.38 2.47
C VAL A 72 2.82 -8.45 1.20
N GLN A 73 1.61 -9.03 1.33
CA GLN A 73 0.72 -9.21 0.18
C GLN A 73 0.20 -7.88 -0.36
N ALA A 74 -0.05 -6.89 0.50
CA ALA A 74 -0.45 -5.56 0.06
C ALA A 74 0.65 -4.89 -0.77
N VAL A 75 1.92 -5.02 -0.37
CA VAL A 75 3.04 -4.46 -1.13
C VAL A 75 3.24 -5.17 -2.47
N LYS A 76 3.04 -6.49 -2.53
CA LYS A 76 3.03 -7.24 -3.81
C LYS A 76 1.92 -6.77 -4.75
N VAL A 77 0.71 -6.55 -4.22
CA VAL A 77 -0.42 -6.04 -4.99
C VAL A 77 -0.12 -4.63 -5.51
N PHE A 78 0.40 -3.74 -4.65
CA PHE A 78 0.84 -2.41 -5.07
C PHE A 78 1.94 -2.48 -6.14
N ALA A 79 2.97 -3.30 -5.94
CA ALA A 79 4.08 -3.40 -6.88
C ALA A 79 3.60 -3.79 -8.28
N ARG A 80 2.71 -4.78 -8.38
CA ARG A 80 2.07 -5.14 -9.65
C ARG A 80 1.22 -4.01 -10.20
N TRP A 81 0.37 -3.42 -9.35
CA TRP A 81 -0.53 -2.34 -9.74
C TRP A 81 0.25 -1.12 -10.26
N ALA A 82 1.43 -0.83 -9.74
CA ALA A 82 2.26 0.29 -10.19
C ALA A 82 2.73 0.13 -11.66
N TYR A 83 2.78 -1.10 -12.19
CA TYR A 83 3.06 -1.34 -13.61
C TYR A 83 1.80 -1.45 -14.46
N THR A 84 0.74 -2.06 -13.93
CA THR A 84 -0.46 -2.38 -14.72
C THR A 84 -1.58 -1.36 -14.57
N GLU A 85 -1.54 -0.52 -13.54
CA GLU A 85 -2.59 0.42 -13.12
C GLU A 85 -3.99 -0.20 -12.99
N HIS A 86 -4.03 -1.50 -12.67
CA HIS A 86 -5.24 -2.30 -12.61
C HIS A 86 -5.22 -3.20 -11.38
N LEU A 87 -6.14 -2.96 -10.44
CA LEU A 87 -6.37 -3.86 -9.32
C LEU A 87 -7.12 -5.10 -9.81
N GLN A 88 -6.55 -6.28 -9.56
CA GLN A 88 -7.16 -7.54 -10.00
C GLN A 88 -8.45 -7.79 -9.21
N ARG A 89 -9.58 -7.90 -9.93
CA ARG A 89 -10.86 -8.27 -9.33
C ARG A 89 -10.87 -9.73 -8.88
N ILE A 90 -11.57 -9.97 -7.77
CA ILE A 90 -11.88 -11.32 -7.31
C ILE A 90 -12.81 -11.97 -8.34
N LYS A 91 -12.57 -13.23 -8.66
CA LYS A 91 -13.43 -13.97 -9.59
C LYS A 91 -14.84 -14.10 -9.00
N PRO A 92 -15.92 -13.98 -9.79
CA PRO A 92 -17.27 -14.19 -9.29
C PRO A 92 -17.44 -15.56 -8.61
N THR A 93 -16.73 -16.58 -9.12
CA THR A 93 -16.72 -17.97 -8.63
C THR A 93 -15.82 -18.19 -7.42
N ALA A 94 -15.25 -17.15 -6.82
CA ALA A 94 -14.36 -17.29 -5.68
C ALA A 94 -15.10 -17.83 -4.46
N THR A 95 -14.44 -18.73 -3.72
CA THR A 95 -14.96 -19.33 -2.49
C THR A 95 -15.06 -18.29 -1.37
N LYS A 96 -15.77 -18.62 -0.29
CA LYS A 96 -15.87 -17.75 0.89
C LYS A 96 -14.50 -17.44 1.48
N ASP A 97 -13.62 -18.44 1.57
CA ASP A 97 -12.26 -18.29 2.10
C ASP A 97 -11.39 -17.40 1.20
N GLU A 98 -11.50 -17.54 -0.12
CA GLU A 98 -10.80 -16.67 -1.06
C GLU A 98 -11.25 -15.21 -0.94
N ARG A 99 -12.56 -14.99 -0.75
CA ARG A 99 -13.12 -13.64 -0.49
C ARG A 99 -12.66 -13.09 0.85
N LEU A 100 -12.54 -13.92 1.88
CA LEU A 100 -12.05 -13.51 3.20
C LEU A 100 -10.58 -13.10 3.13
N GLN A 101 -9.74 -13.89 2.46
CA GLN A 101 -8.33 -13.55 2.24
C GLN A 101 -8.19 -12.26 1.44
N ALA A 102 -8.99 -12.10 0.39
CA ALA A 102 -8.99 -10.87 -0.39
C ALA A 102 -9.43 -9.65 0.44
N LYS A 103 -10.42 -9.80 1.35
CA LYS A 103 -10.82 -8.75 2.29
C LYS A 103 -9.64 -8.27 3.14
N LEU A 104 -8.92 -9.20 3.77
CA LEU A 104 -7.77 -8.87 4.62
C LEU A 104 -6.66 -8.17 3.84
N ILE A 105 -6.34 -8.66 2.64
CA ILE A 105 -5.34 -8.05 1.75
C ILE A 105 -5.77 -6.64 1.33
N LEU A 106 -7.05 -6.45 1.00
CA LEU A 106 -7.57 -5.15 0.58
C LEU A 106 -7.58 -4.13 1.74
N ILE A 107 -7.83 -4.57 2.98
CA ILE A 107 -7.71 -3.71 4.16
C ILE A 107 -6.25 -3.27 4.34
N ASP A 108 -5.30 -4.21 4.28
CA ASP A 108 -3.87 -3.88 4.37
C ASP A 108 -3.43 -2.95 3.25
N LEU A 109 -3.93 -3.18 2.04
CA LEU A 109 -3.66 -2.34 0.90
C LEU A 109 -4.22 -0.93 1.09
N TRP A 110 -5.43 -0.80 1.63
CA TRP A 110 -6.05 0.49 1.91
C TRP A 110 -5.23 1.28 2.94
N VAL A 111 -4.84 0.65 4.05
CA VAL A 111 -3.97 1.27 5.08
C VAL A 111 -2.61 1.65 4.50
N PHE A 112 -1.98 0.76 3.75
CA PHE A 112 -0.72 1.03 3.06
C PHE A 112 -0.83 2.25 2.11
N CYS A 113 -1.90 2.31 1.31
CA CYS A 113 -2.10 3.41 0.39
C CYS A 113 -2.33 4.74 1.11
N ASP A 114 -3.02 4.72 2.25
CA ASP A 114 -3.21 5.91 3.09
C ASP A 114 -1.86 6.42 3.63
N MET A 115 -1.07 5.52 4.26
CA MET A 115 0.24 5.85 4.83
C MET A 115 1.24 6.39 3.81
N HIS A 116 1.16 5.92 2.56
CA HIS A 116 2.10 6.27 1.51
C HIS A 116 1.52 7.23 0.46
N GLY A 117 0.33 7.80 0.68
CA GLY A 117 -0.24 8.82 -0.21
C GLY A 117 -0.53 8.31 -1.63
N ILE A 118 -1.08 7.10 -1.75
CA ILE A 118 -1.42 6.45 -3.02
C ILE A 118 -2.95 6.48 -3.22
N SER A 119 -3.51 7.68 -3.37
CA SER A 119 -4.97 7.88 -3.32
C SER A 119 -5.75 7.10 -4.39
N ARG A 120 -5.17 6.88 -5.58
CA ARG A 120 -5.84 6.13 -6.65
C ARG A 120 -6.07 4.67 -6.25
N LEU A 121 -5.01 3.99 -5.80
CA LEU A 121 -5.11 2.60 -5.36
C LEU A 121 -5.94 2.47 -4.07
N GLN A 122 -5.86 3.46 -3.17
CA GLN A 122 -6.72 3.54 -1.99
C GLN A 122 -8.21 3.51 -2.36
N ASN A 123 -8.61 4.31 -3.35
CA ASN A 123 -10.00 4.36 -3.83
C ASN A 123 -10.41 3.07 -4.54
N GLU A 124 -9.53 2.47 -5.34
CA GLU A 124 -9.78 1.18 -5.98
C GLU A 124 -9.95 0.06 -4.94
N ALA A 125 -9.09 0.03 -3.92
CA ALA A 125 -9.15 -0.93 -2.82
C ALA A 125 -10.45 -0.78 -2.01
N MET A 126 -10.85 0.46 -1.70
CA MET A 126 -12.10 0.75 -1.00
C MET A 126 -13.33 0.30 -1.81
N ALA A 127 -13.37 0.60 -3.12
CA ALA A 127 -14.46 0.16 -3.99
C ALA A 127 -14.59 -1.37 -4.01
N PHE A 128 -13.45 -2.09 -4.06
CA PHE A 128 -13.47 -3.55 -4.04
C PHE A 128 -13.82 -4.11 -2.66
N LEU A 129 -13.42 -3.43 -1.57
CA LEU A 129 -13.85 -3.80 -0.22
C LEU A 129 -15.36 -3.73 -0.10
N CYS A 130 -16.00 -2.66 -0.59
CA CYS A 130 -17.45 -2.53 -0.63
C CYS A 130 -18.10 -3.73 -1.35
N ASP A 131 -17.55 -4.15 -2.48
CA ASP A 131 -18.05 -5.33 -3.21
C ASP A 131 -17.89 -6.64 -2.41
N VAL A 132 -16.79 -6.78 -1.67
CA VAL A 132 -16.51 -7.98 -0.86
C VAL A 132 -17.40 -8.04 0.39
N VAL A 133 -17.58 -6.93 1.11
CA VAL A 133 -18.41 -6.88 2.33
C VAL A 133 -19.90 -7.04 2.05
N ASN A 134 -20.34 -6.76 0.82
CA ASN A 134 -21.70 -7.08 0.37
C ASN A 134 -21.95 -8.59 0.22
N THR A 135 -20.92 -9.43 0.37
CA THR A 135 -21.11 -10.89 0.43
C THR A 135 -21.61 -11.29 1.82
N PRO A 136 -22.71 -12.06 1.94
CA PRO A 136 -23.22 -12.51 3.24
C PRO A 136 -22.17 -13.27 4.07
N ASP A 137 -22.22 -13.10 5.39
CA ASP A 137 -21.35 -13.78 6.38
C ASP A 137 -19.84 -13.55 6.24
N LEU A 138 -19.43 -12.50 5.51
CA LEU A 138 -18.03 -12.09 5.36
C LEU A 138 -17.65 -10.89 6.23
N VAL A 139 -18.63 -10.10 6.69
CA VAL A 139 -18.42 -9.02 7.65
C VAL A 139 -18.40 -9.61 9.06
N ASP A 140 -17.28 -9.44 9.76
CA ASP A 140 -17.14 -9.86 11.16
C ASP A 140 -17.00 -8.63 12.06
N LYS A 141 -17.48 -8.74 13.30
CA LYS A 141 -17.34 -7.70 14.34
C LYS A 141 -15.88 -7.38 14.68
N THR A 142 -14.95 -8.20 14.22
CA THR A 142 -13.50 -8.04 14.38
C THR A 142 -12.87 -7.13 13.31
N ASP A 143 -13.56 -6.85 12.20
CA ASP A 143 -13.05 -6.05 11.09
C ASP A 143 -12.63 -4.62 11.48
N PRO A 144 -13.37 -3.88 12.33
CA PRO A 144 -12.92 -2.58 12.81
C PRO A 144 -11.59 -2.67 13.56
N TRP A 145 -11.40 -3.69 14.39
CA TRP A 145 -10.20 -3.86 15.21
C TRP A 145 -8.96 -4.15 14.35
N PHE A 146 -9.13 -4.97 13.31
CA PHE A 146 -8.05 -5.27 12.37
C PHE A 146 -7.53 -4.01 11.64
N ILE A 147 -8.44 -3.09 11.32
CA ILE A 147 -8.09 -1.79 10.72
C ILE A 147 -7.35 -0.90 11.75
N PHE A 148 -7.85 -0.84 12.98
CA PHE A 148 -7.25 -0.02 14.04
C PHE A 148 -5.84 -0.49 14.44
N ASP A 149 -5.62 -1.79 14.58
CA ASP A 149 -4.33 -2.36 14.98
C ASP A 149 -3.21 -2.08 13.96
N ARG A 150 -3.56 -1.89 12.68
CA ARG A 150 -2.60 -1.69 11.59
C ARG A 150 -2.42 -0.25 11.17
N THR A 151 -3.22 0.67 11.72
CA THR A 151 -3.08 2.11 11.47
C THR A 151 -2.04 2.68 12.43
N PRO A 152 -0.90 3.25 11.96
CA PRO A 152 0.11 3.85 12.83
C PRO A 152 -0.51 4.96 13.69
N SER A 153 -0.38 4.84 15.00
CA SER A 153 -1.09 5.64 15.98
C SER A 153 -0.54 7.07 16.11
N SER A 154 -1.16 8.01 15.38
CA SER A 154 -1.40 9.37 15.89
C SER A 154 -2.89 9.66 16.07
N LEU A 155 -3.77 8.99 15.30
CA LEU A 155 -5.23 9.13 15.38
C LEU A 155 -5.92 8.04 16.22
N ALA A 156 -5.32 6.85 16.37
CA ALA A 156 -5.88 5.77 17.19
C ALA A 156 -5.99 6.13 18.68
N MET A 157 -5.14 7.04 19.19
CA MET A 157 -5.19 7.50 20.58
C MET A 157 -6.42 8.37 20.90
N LEU A 158 -7.01 9.06 19.93
CA LEU A 158 -8.20 9.91 20.19
C LEU A 158 -9.42 9.08 20.61
N PHE A 159 -9.55 7.85 20.11
CA PHE A 159 -10.65 6.96 20.47
C PHE A 159 -10.43 6.19 21.77
N VAL A 160 -9.17 5.88 22.13
CA VAL A 160 -8.86 5.26 23.44
C VAL A 160 -9.15 6.23 24.59
N ILE A 161 -8.88 7.53 24.40
CA ILE A 161 -9.14 8.56 25.42
C ILE A 161 -10.64 8.72 25.70
N LEU A 162 -11.51 8.55 24.70
CA LEU A 162 -12.97 8.59 24.87
C LEU A 162 -13.52 7.41 25.69
N ARG A 163 -12.76 6.32 25.84
CA ARG A 163 -13.16 5.15 26.63
C ARG A 163 -12.81 5.26 28.11
N SER A 164 -11.97 6.22 28.49
CA SER A 164 -11.64 6.49 29.90
C SER A 164 -12.67 7.41 30.60
N TRP A 165 -13.76 7.76 29.92
CA TRP A 165 -14.78 8.72 30.38
C TRP A 165 -16.24 8.22 30.22
N LEU A 166 -16.46 6.92 29.97
CA LEU A 166 -17.80 6.29 29.96
C LEU A 166 -17.83 5.02 30.81
#